data_AF-A0A0C4EDP0-F1
#
_entry.id   AF-A0A0C4EDP0-F1
#
_cell.length_a   1.000
_cell.length_b   1.000
_cell.length_c   1.000
_cell.angle_alpha   90.00
_cell.angle_beta   90.00
_cell.angle_gamma   90.00
#
_symmetry.space_group_name_H-M   'P 1'
#
loop_
_entity.id
_entity.type
_entity.pdbx_description
1 polymer ?
#
loop_
_entity_poly.entity_id
_entity_poly.type
_entity_poly.pdbx_seq_one_letter_code
_entity_poly.pdbx_strand_id
1 'polypeptide(L)'
;MAPAQEANTPPEWSDEALIAAEDARVKEERRRSASWRERIEREFRAIMAMKRIPFTTDEPMSGPAPYSWADLKKPLLRKCPFELKDIRWLKHLGGGMDGYCWKVAFGDQGPFVVKMFWDHEPEENMNPWSAQRECQNAAVLQMIEASLGDLGDGDGQTSSIRVFTEPINGDEAIENLYAFSQEARKKPRIQVDPEITHTLDSMIKTRKCFGWMKLSGAYFAARRGVRPPSLRIGKYRRGPTETGLEYFAIVYEYIEPQQGDDDPKCVDLEGIQASMDFLWTVGFEFSDTRILDNWKGGVLIDLSDIVFPLGCGTSSRHDRGCAKSLQKAGKIFGNPY
;
A
#
# COMPACT_ATOMS: atom_id res chain seq x y z
N MET A 1 30.97 18.48 69.43
CA MET A 1 29.93 19.48 69.10
C MET A 1 30.01 19.76 67.61
N ALA A 2 29.09 19.21 66.82
CA ALA A 2 28.93 19.56 65.41
C ALA A 2 27.88 20.69 65.31
N PRO A 3 28.08 21.73 64.48
CA PRO A 3 27.06 22.74 64.28
C PRO A 3 25.96 22.17 63.39
N ALA A 4 24.71 22.39 63.81
CA ALA A 4 23.52 22.10 63.03
C ALA A 4 23.52 22.97 61.76
N GLN A 5 23.37 22.34 60.59
CA GLN A 5 23.09 23.05 59.35
C GLN A 5 21.65 23.57 59.39
N GLU A 6 21.50 24.89 59.26
CA GLU A 6 20.23 25.56 59.09
C GLU A 6 19.48 25.01 57.87
N ALA A 7 18.22 24.63 58.10
CA ALA A 7 17.31 24.23 57.04
C ALA A 7 16.99 25.45 56.16
N ASN A 8 17.50 25.41 54.93
CA ASN A 8 17.23 26.41 53.89
C ASN A 8 15.72 26.37 53.57
N THR A 9 14.97 27.35 54.06
CA THR A 9 13.54 27.47 53.79
C THR A 9 13.38 28.00 52.35
N PRO A 10 12.63 27.33 51.46
CA PRO A 10 12.45 27.82 50.11
C PRO A 10 11.78 29.21 50.15
N PRO A 11 12.16 30.12 49.24
CA PRO A 11 11.62 31.48 49.24
C PRO A 11 10.09 31.42 49.11
N GLU A 12 9.37 32.19 49.91
CA GLU A 12 7.93 32.43 49.72
C GLU A 12 7.77 33.17 48.38
N TRP A 13 7.22 32.49 47.38
CA TRP A 13 6.83 33.14 46.13
C TRP A 13 5.62 34.03 46.45
N SER A 14 5.68 35.31 46.06
CA SER A 14 4.50 36.17 46.16
C SER A 14 3.37 35.60 45.29
N ASP A 15 2.12 35.81 45.71
CA ASP A 15 0.94 35.39 44.94
C ASP A 15 1.00 35.88 43.48
N GLU A 16 1.58 37.06 43.24
CA GLU A 16 1.82 37.62 41.90
C GLU A 16 2.78 36.79 41.05
N ALA A 17 3.85 36.24 41.64
CA ALA A 17 4.80 35.39 40.93
C ALA A 17 4.20 34.02 40.57
N LEU A 18 3.33 33.48 41.42
CA LEU A 18 2.58 32.25 41.14
C LEU A 18 1.55 32.46 40.02
N ILE A 19 0.83 33.59 40.03
CA ILE A 19 -0.11 33.96 38.97
C ILE A 19 0.61 34.13 37.62
N ALA A 20 1.74 34.84 37.60
CA ALA A 20 2.51 35.05 36.37
C ALA A 20 3.08 33.74 35.78
N ALA A 21 3.52 32.82 36.65
CA ALA A 21 4.01 31.50 36.23
C ALA A 21 2.89 30.64 35.62
N GLU A 22 1.70 30.67 36.23
CA GLU A 22 0.54 29.93 35.72
C GLU A 22 0.04 30.51 34.39
N ASP A 23 -0.02 31.84 34.25
CA ASP A 23 -0.37 32.50 32.98
C ASP A 23 0.62 32.16 31.86
N ALA A 24 1.92 32.12 32.17
CA ALA A 24 2.95 31.71 31.22
C ALA A 24 2.78 30.25 30.79
N ARG A 25 2.46 29.34 31.73
CA ARG A 25 2.18 27.93 31.45
C ARG A 25 0.97 27.76 30.54
N VAL A 26 -0.15 28.42 30.87
CA VAL A 26 -1.38 28.40 30.07
C VAL A 26 -1.14 28.95 28.67
N LYS A 27 -0.35 30.03 28.53
CA LYS A 27 -0.01 30.61 27.23
C LYS A 27 0.85 29.67 26.38
N GLU A 28 1.81 28.98 26.97
CA GLU A 28 2.65 27.99 26.29
C GLU A 28 1.84 26.75 25.88
N GLU A 29 0.93 26.26 26.74
CA GLU A 29 0.01 25.16 26.40
C GLU A 29 -0.91 25.53 25.23
N ARG A 30 -1.44 26.77 25.21
CA ARG A 30 -2.22 27.29 24.08
C ARG A 30 -1.39 27.38 22.80
N ARG A 31 -0.14 27.84 22.88
CA ARG A 31 0.78 27.93 21.73
C ARG A 31 1.11 26.54 21.17
N ARG A 32 1.40 25.56 22.03
CA ARG A 32 1.62 24.16 21.64
C ARG A 32 0.37 23.55 21.01
N SER A 33 -0.80 23.82 21.58
CA SER A 33 -2.08 23.36 21.04
C SER A 33 -2.39 23.96 19.67
N ALA A 34 -2.14 25.26 19.48
CA ALA A 34 -2.29 25.94 18.19
C ALA A 34 -1.33 25.37 17.14
N SER A 35 -0.05 25.21 17.49
CA SER A 35 0.96 24.60 16.62
C SER A 35 0.62 23.16 16.23
N TRP A 36 0.08 22.37 17.16
CA TRP A 36 -0.38 21.00 16.89
C TRP A 36 -1.57 20.96 15.93
N ARG A 37 -2.55 21.86 16.10
CA ARG A 37 -3.70 21.98 15.18
C ARG A 37 -3.26 22.40 13.77
N GLU A 38 -2.42 23.41 13.65
CA GLU A 38 -1.88 23.86 12.36
C GLU A 38 -1.12 22.74 11.63
N ARG A 39 -0.35 21.94 12.38
CA ARG A 39 0.34 20.77 11.85
C ARG A 39 -0.66 19.74 11.31
N ILE A 40 -1.67 19.38 12.09
CA ILE A 40 -2.70 18.40 11.66
C ILE A 40 -3.46 18.90 10.44
N GLU A 41 -3.87 20.16 10.42
CA GLU A 41 -4.56 20.72 9.26
C GLU A 41 -3.69 20.70 8.00
N ARG A 42 -2.39 20.99 8.14
CA ARG A 42 -1.45 20.90 7.02
C ARG A 42 -1.31 19.46 6.53
N GLU A 43 -1.16 18.50 7.43
CA GLU A 43 -1.07 17.08 7.08
C GLU A 43 -2.38 16.58 6.44
N PHE A 44 -3.54 16.97 6.97
CA PHE A 44 -4.85 16.68 6.40
C PHE A 44 -5.01 17.24 4.99
N ARG A 45 -4.67 18.52 4.78
CA ARG A 45 -4.70 19.14 3.44
C ARG A 45 -3.78 18.42 2.46
N ALA A 46 -2.58 18.02 2.90
CA ALA A 46 -1.65 17.26 2.07
C ALA A 46 -2.20 15.88 1.67
N ILE A 47 -2.76 15.13 2.63
CA ILE A 47 -3.38 13.83 2.38
C ILE A 47 -4.58 13.94 1.44
N MET A 48 -5.46 14.92 1.67
CA MET A 48 -6.61 15.14 0.79
C MET A 48 -6.19 15.58 -0.62
N ALA A 49 -5.09 16.32 -0.76
CA ALA A 49 -4.53 16.63 -2.07
C ALA A 49 -4.00 15.37 -2.78
N MET A 50 -3.32 14.47 -2.06
CA MET A 50 -2.85 13.19 -2.62
C MET A 50 -4.01 12.29 -3.06
N LYS A 51 -5.09 12.21 -2.27
CA LYS A 51 -6.31 11.44 -2.61
C LYS A 51 -7.02 11.89 -3.88
N ARG A 52 -6.75 13.10 -4.36
CA ARG A 52 -7.33 13.68 -5.59
C ARG A 52 -6.49 13.44 -6.83
N ILE A 53 -5.28 12.88 -6.68
CA ILE A 53 -4.41 12.58 -7.81
C ILE A 53 -5.04 11.41 -8.61
N PRO A 54 -5.17 11.54 -9.94
CA PRO A 54 -5.59 10.43 -10.79
C PRO A 54 -4.70 9.20 -10.59
N PHE A 55 -5.29 8.01 -10.56
CA PHE A 55 -4.60 6.75 -10.30
C PHE A 55 -4.98 5.63 -11.28
N THR A 56 -5.82 5.96 -12.27
CA THR A 56 -6.27 5.07 -13.35
C THR A 56 -6.22 5.80 -14.68
N THR A 57 -6.12 5.05 -15.77
CA THR A 57 -6.25 5.53 -17.15
C THR A 57 -7.13 4.57 -17.95
N ASP A 58 -7.90 5.09 -18.91
CA ASP A 58 -8.74 4.29 -19.82
C ASP A 58 -7.93 3.53 -20.89
N GLU A 59 -6.61 3.79 -20.98
CA GLU A 59 -5.73 3.00 -21.85
C GLU A 59 -5.83 1.51 -21.51
N PRO A 60 -6.03 0.62 -22.50
CA PRO A 60 -6.14 -0.80 -22.24
C PRO A 60 -4.81 -1.36 -21.75
N MET A 61 -4.87 -2.34 -20.85
CA MET A 61 -3.70 -3.05 -20.35
C MET A 61 -3.15 -4.02 -21.41
N SER A 62 -2.42 -3.45 -22.37
CA SER A 62 -1.80 -4.15 -23.49
C SER A 62 -0.32 -3.78 -23.62
N GLY A 63 0.55 -4.78 -23.70
CA GLY A 63 2.01 -4.59 -23.76
C GLY A 63 2.63 -4.07 -22.45
N PRO A 64 3.95 -3.82 -22.45
CA PRO A 64 4.68 -3.31 -21.28
C PRO A 64 4.15 -1.95 -20.79
N ALA A 65 4.31 -1.67 -19.50
CA ALA A 65 3.96 -0.35 -18.95
C ALA A 65 5.05 0.68 -19.29
N PRO A 66 4.71 1.94 -19.59
CA PRO A 66 5.70 2.99 -19.71
C PRO A 66 6.33 3.28 -18.33
N TYR A 67 7.64 3.41 -18.29
CA TYR A 67 8.40 3.53 -17.05
C TYR A 67 9.34 4.77 -17.06
N SER A 68 8.90 5.90 -17.63
CA SER A 68 9.63 7.15 -17.44
C SER A 68 9.57 7.59 -15.97
N TRP A 69 10.47 8.48 -15.55
CA TRP A 69 10.39 9.05 -14.20
C TRP A 69 9.10 9.85 -13.99
N ALA A 70 8.51 10.41 -15.05
CA ALA A 70 7.22 11.08 -14.95
C ALA A 70 6.09 10.07 -14.63
N ASP A 71 6.12 8.89 -15.24
CA ASP A 71 5.16 7.82 -15.03
C ASP A 71 5.26 7.23 -13.62
N LEU A 72 6.49 6.92 -13.16
CA LEU A 72 6.74 6.39 -11.82
C LEU A 72 6.32 7.35 -10.70
N LYS A 73 6.38 8.67 -10.93
CA LYS A 73 5.88 9.68 -9.97
C LYS A 73 4.36 9.78 -9.92
N LYS A 74 3.67 9.40 -10.99
CA LYS A 74 2.21 9.50 -11.13
C LYS A 74 1.66 8.22 -11.76
N PRO A 75 1.81 7.08 -11.07
CA PRO A 75 1.47 5.79 -11.65
C PRO A 75 -0.04 5.69 -11.88
N LEU A 76 -0.43 5.42 -13.13
CA LEU A 76 -1.81 5.22 -13.53
C LEU A 76 -2.02 3.75 -13.90
N LEU A 77 -2.92 3.06 -13.19
CA LEU A 77 -3.26 1.70 -13.57
C LEU A 77 -4.07 1.72 -14.87
N ARG A 78 -3.68 0.88 -15.83
CA ARG A 78 -4.38 0.72 -17.11
C ARG A 78 -5.66 -0.10 -16.98
N LYS A 79 -6.61 0.13 -17.88
CA LYS A 79 -7.93 -0.48 -17.87
C LYS A 79 -7.85 -1.96 -18.22
N CYS A 80 -8.64 -2.75 -17.51
CA CYS A 80 -8.77 -4.17 -17.77
C CYS A 80 -9.34 -4.41 -19.18
N PRO A 81 -8.70 -5.27 -20.00
CA PRO A 81 -9.19 -5.57 -21.34
C PRO A 81 -10.38 -6.55 -21.33
N PHE A 82 -10.71 -7.14 -20.17
CA PHE A 82 -11.86 -8.02 -20.04
C PHE A 82 -13.15 -7.22 -19.84
N GLU A 83 -14.22 -7.69 -20.49
CA GLU A 83 -15.53 -7.04 -20.43
C GLU A 83 -16.40 -7.63 -19.32
N LEU A 84 -17.13 -6.76 -18.61
CA LEU A 84 -18.00 -7.16 -17.51
C LEU A 84 -19.11 -8.12 -17.95
N LYS A 85 -19.57 -8.03 -19.20
CA LYS A 85 -20.62 -8.92 -19.75
C LYS A 85 -20.17 -10.39 -19.84
N ASP A 86 -18.86 -10.64 -19.94
CA ASP A 86 -18.29 -11.96 -20.14
C ASP A 86 -17.90 -12.64 -18.83
N ILE A 87 -18.09 -11.95 -17.69
CA ILE A 87 -17.73 -12.47 -16.37
C ILE A 87 -18.64 -13.64 -15.96
N ARG A 88 -18.01 -14.70 -15.46
CA ARG A 88 -18.65 -15.83 -14.77
C ARG A 88 -18.13 -15.89 -13.35
N TRP A 89 -19.01 -15.63 -12.39
CA TRP A 89 -18.68 -15.68 -10.96
C TRP A 89 -18.66 -17.13 -10.48
N LEU A 90 -17.50 -17.59 -10.01
CA LEU A 90 -17.29 -18.99 -9.67
C LEU A 90 -17.40 -19.22 -8.15
N LYS A 91 -16.74 -18.38 -7.36
CA LYS A 91 -16.66 -18.56 -5.90
C LYS A 91 -16.43 -17.24 -5.18
N HIS A 92 -17.09 -17.05 -4.04
CA HIS A 92 -16.71 -16.03 -3.07
C HIS A 92 -15.38 -16.40 -2.41
N LEU A 93 -14.39 -15.52 -2.46
CA LEU A 93 -13.09 -15.75 -1.82
C LEU A 93 -12.98 -15.11 -0.43
N GLY A 94 -13.85 -14.13 -0.14
CA GLY A 94 -13.86 -13.40 1.12
C GLY A 94 -13.55 -11.93 0.91
N GLY A 95 -13.52 -11.17 2.00
CA GLY A 95 -13.21 -9.74 1.97
C GLY A 95 -12.68 -9.25 3.30
N GLY A 96 -12.08 -8.06 3.26
CA GLY A 96 -11.45 -7.39 4.38
C GLY A 96 -11.88 -5.93 4.48
N MET A 97 -11.05 -5.11 5.12
CA MET A 97 -11.36 -3.70 5.35
C MET A 97 -11.44 -2.89 4.04
N ASP A 98 -10.67 -3.28 3.03
CA ASP A 98 -10.53 -2.54 1.78
C ASP A 98 -11.55 -2.96 0.72
N GLY A 99 -11.85 -4.25 0.66
CA GLY A 99 -12.66 -4.79 -0.42
C GLY A 99 -13.13 -6.23 -0.24
N TYR A 100 -13.76 -6.74 -1.29
CA TYR A 100 -14.26 -8.11 -1.40
C TYR A 100 -13.76 -8.77 -2.68
N CYS A 101 -13.44 -10.05 -2.60
CA CYS A 101 -12.81 -10.83 -3.66
C CYS A 101 -13.69 -12.00 -4.10
N TRP A 102 -13.70 -12.24 -5.42
CA TRP A 102 -14.32 -13.41 -6.03
C TRP A 102 -13.35 -14.12 -6.96
N LYS A 103 -13.43 -15.44 -7.05
CA LYS A 103 -12.87 -16.25 -8.13
C LYS A 103 -13.82 -16.14 -9.32
N VAL A 104 -13.30 -15.77 -10.48
CA VAL A 104 -14.10 -15.57 -11.70
C VAL A 104 -13.43 -16.20 -12.92
N ALA A 105 -14.18 -16.32 -14.01
CA ALA A 105 -13.67 -16.53 -15.35
C ALA A 105 -14.23 -15.44 -16.28
N PHE A 106 -13.56 -15.16 -17.39
CA PHE A 106 -14.06 -14.28 -18.45
C PHE A 106 -14.17 -15.09 -19.75
N GLY A 107 -15.40 -15.39 -20.17
CA GLY A 107 -15.62 -16.40 -21.21
C GLY A 107 -14.98 -17.73 -20.84
N ASP A 108 -14.09 -18.23 -21.70
CA ASP A 108 -13.32 -19.46 -21.51
C ASP A 108 -11.94 -19.23 -20.85
N GLN A 109 -11.58 -17.99 -20.53
CA GLN A 109 -10.32 -17.65 -19.87
C GLN A 109 -10.48 -17.64 -18.33
N GLY A 110 -9.47 -18.13 -17.61
CA GLY A 110 -9.40 -18.08 -16.16
C GLY A 110 -8.83 -19.36 -15.53
N PRO A 111 -8.86 -19.47 -14.18
CA PRO A 111 -9.53 -18.54 -13.26
C PRO A 111 -8.74 -17.25 -12.97
N PHE A 112 -9.48 -16.19 -12.61
CA PHE A 112 -8.98 -14.90 -12.15
C PHE A 112 -9.58 -14.53 -10.79
N VAL A 113 -9.13 -13.41 -10.23
CA VAL A 113 -9.79 -12.76 -9.10
C VAL A 113 -10.22 -11.36 -9.48
N VAL A 114 -11.44 -11.00 -9.07
CA VAL A 114 -11.90 -9.62 -9.05
C VAL A 114 -11.91 -9.16 -7.60
N LYS A 115 -11.12 -8.14 -7.25
CA LYS A 115 -11.19 -7.42 -5.97
C LYS A 115 -11.97 -6.14 -6.19
N MET A 116 -13.14 -6.01 -5.56
CA MET A 116 -13.90 -4.77 -5.52
C MET A 116 -13.57 -4.02 -4.23
N PHE A 117 -13.40 -2.70 -4.30
CA PHE A 117 -13.20 -1.86 -3.13
C PHE A 117 -14.52 -1.32 -2.58
N TRP A 118 -14.66 -1.25 -1.26
CA TRP A 118 -15.89 -0.76 -0.62
C TRP A 118 -16.11 0.74 -0.83
N ASP A 119 -15.02 1.51 -0.83
CA ASP A 119 -15.06 2.96 -0.85
C ASP A 119 -14.99 3.46 -2.31
N HIS A 120 -16.12 3.94 -2.83
CA HIS A 120 -16.29 4.40 -4.21
C HIS A 120 -15.66 5.78 -4.47
N GLU A 121 -15.46 6.55 -3.40
CA GLU A 121 -14.83 7.86 -3.37
C GLU A 121 -13.92 7.97 -2.14
N PRO A 122 -12.93 8.89 -2.12
CA PRO A 122 -12.04 9.05 -0.98
C PRO A 122 -12.78 9.61 0.24
N GLU A 123 -12.68 8.94 1.38
CA GLU A 123 -13.21 9.45 2.66
C GLU A 123 -12.48 10.75 3.09
N GLU A 124 -13.22 11.69 3.69
CA GLU A 124 -12.68 12.95 4.26
C GLU A 124 -11.99 12.73 5.62
N ASN A 125 -10.95 11.90 5.61
CA ASN A 125 -10.14 11.60 6.80
C ASN A 125 -8.66 11.41 6.43
N MET A 126 -7.84 11.11 7.45
CA MET A 126 -6.40 10.89 7.31
C MET A 126 -6.05 9.51 6.74
N ASN A 127 -7.02 8.59 6.59
CA ASN A 127 -6.74 7.23 6.15
C ASN A 127 -6.47 7.21 4.65
N PRO A 128 -5.46 6.48 4.16
CA PRO A 128 -5.25 6.26 2.74
C PRO A 128 -6.49 5.67 2.06
N TRP A 129 -6.74 6.04 0.80
CA TRP A 129 -7.82 5.42 0.02
C TRP A 129 -7.32 4.14 -0.63
N SER A 130 -7.80 2.98 -0.17
CA SER A 130 -7.27 1.67 -0.54
C SER A 130 -7.33 1.39 -2.05
N ALA A 131 -8.41 1.80 -2.73
CA ALA A 131 -8.51 1.65 -4.18
C ALA A 131 -7.40 2.42 -4.92
N GLN A 132 -7.12 3.66 -4.51
CA GLN A 132 -6.05 4.47 -5.08
C GLN A 132 -4.69 3.82 -4.82
N ARG A 133 -4.41 3.48 -3.55
CA ARG A 133 -3.15 2.87 -3.14
C ARG A 133 -2.86 1.60 -3.92
N GLU A 134 -3.83 0.70 -4.00
CA GLU A 134 -3.66 -0.58 -4.67
C GLU A 134 -3.44 -0.42 -6.18
N CYS A 135 -4.18 0.49 -6.82
CA CYS A 135 -3.96 0.80 -8.24
C CYS A 135 -2.55 1.33 -8.50
N GLN A 136 -2.08 2.27 -7.67
CA GLN A 136 -0.76 2.87 -7.82
C GLN A 136 0.35 1.83 -7.60
N ASN A 137 0.24 1.01 -6.56
CA ASN A 137 1.21 -0.05 -6.30
C ASN A 137 1.25 -1.08 -7.43
N ALA A 138 0.08 -1.52 -7.93
CA ALA A 138 0.01 -2.43 -9.07
C ALA A 138 0.66 -1.82 -10.33
N ALA A 139 0.42 -0.54 -10.60
CA ALA A 139 1.00 0.16 -11.74
C ALA A 139 2.53 0.28 -11.60
N VAL A 140 3.05 0.64 -10.42
CA VAL A 140 4.50 0.70 -10.17
C VAL A 140 5.17 -0.66 -10.36
N LEU A 141 4.56 -1.74 -9.86
CA LEU A 141 5.08 -3.09 -10.07
C LEU A 141 5.15 -3.45 -11.57
N GLN A 142 4.15 -3.06 -12.37
CA GLN A 142 4.19 -3.27 -13.82
C GLN A 142 5.27 -2.45 -14.52
N MET A 143 5.57 -1.24 -14.02
CA MET A 143 6.66 -0.40 -14.54
C MET A 143 8.03 -0.99 -14.21
N ILE A 144 8.20 -1.52 -12.99
CA ILE A 144 9.40 -2.26 -12.56
C ILE A 144 9.61 -3.50 -13.43
N GLU A 145 8.54 -4.29 -13.65
CA GLU A 145 8.57 -5.48 -14.51
C GLU A 145 8.99 -5.12 -15.95
N ALA A 146 8.38 -4.08 -16.53
CA ALA A 146 8.71 -3.60 -17.87
C ALA A 146 10.18 -3.13 -17.97
N SER A 147 10.66 -2.41 -16.95
CA SER A 147 12.06 -1.99 -16.92
C SER A 147 13.00 -3.20 -16.85
N LEU A 148 12.75 -4.18 -15.97
CA LEU A 148 13.59 -5.38 -15.89
C LEU A 148 13.55 -6.20 -17.20
N GLY A 149 12.40 -6.27 -17.88
CA GLY A 149 12.26 -6.94 -19.18
C GLY A 149 13.14 -6.34 -20.28
N ASP A 150 13.24 -5.01 -20.33
CA ASP A 150 14.05 -4.29 -21.32
C ASP A 150 15.57 -4.41 -21.08
N LEU A 151 16.03 -5.18 -20.09
CA LEU A 151 17.46 -5.47 -19.90
C LEU A 151 18.00 -6.52 -20.89
N GLY A 152 17.12 -7.31 -21.51
CA GLY A 152 17.49 -8.42 -22.42
C GLY A 152 17.70 -8.03 -23.88
N ASP A 153 17.32 -6.81 -24.30
CA ASP A 153 17.12 -6.46 -25.72
C ASP A 153 18.14 -5.45 -26.29
N GLY A 154 19.26 -5.18 -25.61
CA GLY A 154 20.21 -4.10 -25.97
C GLY A 154 21.62 -4.54 -26.40
N ASP A 155 22.20 -3.76 -27.33
CA ASP A 155 23.50 -3.92 -28.04
C ASP A 155 24.78 -3.87 -27.16
N GLY A 156 24.80 -4.49 -25.99
CA GLY A 156 26.01 -4.67 -25.19
C GLY A 156 26.52 -3.44 -24.44
N GLN A 157 25.75 -2.33 -24.38
CA GLN A 157 26.02 -1.23 -23.45
C GLN A 157 25.19 -1.42 -22.18
N THR A 158 25.87 -1.87 -21.13
CA THR A 158 25.38 -2.24 -19.78
C THR A 158 24.21 -1.37 -19.28
N SER A 159 23.01 -1.96 -19.18
CA SER A 159 21.81 -1.29 -18.64
C SER A 159 21.43 -1.78 -17.23
N SER A 160 22.39 -2.22 -16.41
CA SER A 160 22.12 -2.74 -15.06
C SER A 160 21.32 -1.77 -14.20
N ILE A 161 20.25 -2.24 -13.55
CA ILE A 161 19.48 -1.45 -12.57
C ILE A 161 20.21 -1.55 -11.23
N ARG A 162 20.80 -0.44 -10.80
CA ARG A 162 21.53 -0.37 -9.52
C ARG A 162 20.66 0.27 -8.45
N VAL A 163 20.60 -0.36 -7.29
CA VAL A 163 19.81 0.09 -6.14
C VAL A 163 20.67 0.03 -4.87
N PHE A 164 20.29 0.81 -3.86
CA PHE A 164 20.74 0.62 -2.48
C PHE A 164 20.22 -0.72 -1.97
N THR A 165 21.11 -1.52 -1.38
CA THR A 165 20.78 -2.83 -0.83
C THR A 165 19.84 -2.71 0.36
N GLU A 166 20.06 -1.68 1.18
CA GLU A 166 19.30 -1.42 2.40
C GLU A 166 18.88 0.06 2.46
N PRO A 167 17.81 0.48 1.74
CA PRO A 167 17.38 1.88 1.77
C PRO A 167 16.96 2.28 3.20
N ILE A 168 17.72 3.17 3.85
CA ILE A 168 17.49 3.50 5.27
C ILE A 168 16.45 4.61 5.49
N ASN A 169 16.01 5.26 4.41
CA ASN A 169 15.06 6.37 4.46
C ASN A 169 14.28 6.51 3.15
N GLY A 170 13.28 7.41 3.15
CA GLY A 170 12.43 7.66 1.98
C GLY A 170 13.16 8.24 0.77
N ASP A 171 14.25 9.00 0.95
CA ASP A 171 15.00 9.55 -0.17
C ASP A 171 15.76 8.44 -0.92
N GLU A 172 16.36 7.50 -0.20
CA GLU A 172 17.00 6.31 -0.79
C GLU A 172 15.98 5.39 -1.47
N ALA A 173 14.79 5.24 -0.88
CA ALA A 173 13.68 4.50 -1.50
C ALA A 173 13.22 5.15 -2.82
N ILE A 174 13.18 6.49 -2.88
CA ILE A 174 12.88 7.26 -4.10
C ILE A 174 13.99 7.05 -5.14
N GLU A 175 15.26 7.05 -4.74
CA GLU A 175 16.38 6.80 -5.65
C GLU A 175 16.39 5.34 -6.17
N ASN A 176 16.02 4.37 -5.34
CA ASN A 176 15.81 2.98 -5.77
C ASN A 176 14.68 2.88 -6.80
N LEU A 177 13.54 3.54 -6.56
CA LEU A 177 12.47 3.61 -7.55
C LEU A 177 12.91 4.31 -8.84
N TYR A 178 13.66 5.41 -8.72
CA TYR A 178 14.20 6.15 -9.88
C TYR A 178 15.11 5.27 -10.73
N ALA A 179 15.86 4.34 -10.14
CA ALA A 179 16.76 3.43 -10.87
C ALA A 179 16.05 2.60 -11.95
N PHE A 180 14.74 2.36 -11.81
CA PHE A 180 13.92 1.67 -12.81
C PHE A 180 13.51 2.55 -13.98
N SER A 181 13.74 3.87 -13.93
CA SER A 181 13.31 4.80 -14.98
C SER A 181 14.17 4.74 -16.25
N GLN A 182 13.58 5.11 -17.38
CA GLN A 182 14.33 5.29 -18.64
C GLN A 182 15.46 6.33 -18.50
N GLU A 183 15.23 7.36 -17.69
CA GLU A 183 16.21 8.42 -17.42
C GLU A 183 17.41 7.89 -16.63
N ALA A 184 17.18 7.02 -15.64
CA ALA A 184 18.26 6.41 -14.86
C ALA A 184 19.18 5.53 -15.71
N ARG A 185 18.67 4.88 -16.75
CA ARG A 185 19.52 4.13 -17.70
C ARG A 185 20.53 5.02 -18.42
N LYS A 186 20.12 6.23 -18.78
CA LYS A 186 20.96 7.20 -19.49
C LYS A 186 21.91 7.92 -18.53
N LYS A 187 21.44 8.17 -17.30
CA LYS A 187 22.18 8.92 -16.28
C LYS A 187 21.86 8.34 -14.89
N PRO A 188 22.56 7.27 -14.48
CA PRO A 188 22.37 6.70 -13.15
C PRO A 188 22.79 7.72 -12.08
N ARG A 189 22.03 7.78 -10.99
CA ARG A 189 22.32 8.65 -9.84
C ARG A 189 23.02 7.91 -8.71
N ILE A 190 22.69 6.64 -8.52
CA ILE A 190 23.32 5.77 -7.53
C ILE A 190 24.70 5.37 -8.05
N GLN A 191 25.74 5.71 -7.29
CA GLN A 191 27.13 5.37 -7.62
C GLN A 191 27.40 3.88 -7.35
N VAL A 192 28.43 3.34 -7.99
CA VAL A 192 28.87 1.96 -7.73
C VAL A 192 29.58 1.93 -6.39
N ASP A 193 28.93 1.32 -5.41
CA ASP A 193 29.52 0.99 -4.12
C ASP A 193 29.18 -0.46 -3.76
N PRO A 194 30.14 -1.40 -3.81
CA PRO A 194 29.89 -2.80 -3.49
C PRO A 194 29.42 -3.08 -2.05
N GLU A 195 29.64 -2.14 -1.11
CA GLU A 195 29.25 -2.33 0.29
C GLU A 195 27.76 -2.03 0.52
N ILE A 196 27.19 -1.09 -0.25
CA ILE A 196 25.82 -0.58 0.00
C ILE A 196 24.90 -0.63 -1.23
N THR A 197 25.41 -1.01 -2.41
CA THR A 197 24.60 -1.11 -3.64
C THR A 197 24.76 -2.47 -4.32
N HIS A 198 23.70 -2.92 -4.99
CA HIS A 198 23.76 -4.10 -5.85
C HIS A 198 22.99 -3.88 -7.16
N THR A 199 23.18 -4.81 -8.09
CA THR A 199 22.46 -4.81 -9.36
C THR A 199 21.26 -5.75 -9.25
N LEU A 200 20.10 -5.26 -9.64
CA LEU A 200 18.91 -6.06 -9.87
C LEU A 200 18.78 -6.39 -11.35
N ASP A 201 18.63 -7.68 -11.64
CA ASP A 201 18.48 -8.23 -12.99
C ASP A 201 17.20 -9.07 -13.15
N SER A 202 16.47 -9.27 -12.06
CA SER A 202 15.29 -10.12 -12.03
C SER A 202 14.26 -9.61 -11.02
N MET A 203 13.01 -9.96 -11.27
CA MET A 203 11.87 -9.62 -10.42
C MET A 203 11.47 -10.83 -9.59
N ILE A 204 11.13 -10.63 -8.32
CA ILE A 204 10.45 -11.68 -7.56
C ILE A 204 9.07 -11.94 -8.16
N LYS A 205 8.51 -13.13 -7.97
CA LYS A 205 7.16 -13.42 -8.43
C LYS A 205 6.15 -12.49 -7.71
N THR A 206 5.59 -11.55 -8.44
CA THR A 206 4.44 -10.76 -7.98
C THR A 206 3.16 -11.24 -8.61
N ARG A 207 2.04 -10.90 -7.97
CA ARG A 207 0.72 -11.24 -8.50
C ARG A 207 0.46 -10.49 -9.80
N LYS A 208 0.22 -11.20 -10.91
CA LYS A 208 -0.13 -10.56 -12.18
C LYS A 208 -1.43 -9.77 -12.08
N CYS A 209 -1.36 -8.47 -12.40
CA CYS A 209 -2.49 -7.56 -12.52
C CYS A 209 -2.94 -7.47 -13.98
N PHE A 210 -4.25 -7.56 -14.20
CA PHE A 210 -4.90 -7.44 -15.51
C PHE A 210 -5.65 -6.11 -15.67
N GLY A 211 -5.58 -5.22 -14.68
CA GLY A 211 -6.05 -3.84 -14.78
C GLY A 211 -7.31 -3.55 -13.98
N TRP A 212 -7.71 -2.28 -13.99
CA TRP A 212 -8.88 -1.81 -13.26
C TRP A 212 -10.16 -1.91 -14.11
N MET A 213 -11.29 -2.03 -13.44
CA MET A 213 -12.62 -1.93 -14.04
C MET A 213 -13.60 -1.29 -13.05
N LYS A 214 -14.81 -0.97 -13.52
CA LYS A 214 -15.92 -0.53 -12.66
C LYS A 214 -16.96 -1.63 -12.51
N LEU A 215 -17.47 -1.78 -11.29
CA LEU A 215 -18.62 -2.62 -10.97
C LEU A 215 -19.76 -1.74 -10.47
N SER A 216 -20.91 -1.81 -11.12
CA SER A 216 -22.10 -1.07 -10.70
C SER A 216 -22.81 -1.78 -9.55
N GLY A 217 -23.27 -1.04 -8.54
CA GLY A 217 -24.13 -1.62 -7.50
C GLY A 217 -25.43 -2.20 -8.06
N ALA A 218 -25.94 -1.65 -9.17
CA ALA A 218 -27.11 -2.19 -9.87
C ALA A 218 -26.86 -3.61 -10.42
N TYR A 219 -25.62 -3.90 -10.84
CA TYR A 219 -25.21 -5.23 -11.26
C TYR A 219 -25.41 -6.26 -10.13
N PHE A 220 -25.00 -5.91 -8.91
CA PHE A 220 -25.15 -6.78 -7.73
C PHE A 220 -26.60 -6.87 -7.24
N ALA A 221 -27.37 -5.78 -7.35
CA ALA A 221 -28.79 -5.79 -6.99
C ALA A 221 -29.59 -6.80 -7.83
N ALA A 222 -29.26 -6.92 -9.11
CA ALA A 222 -29.90 -7.87 -10.04
C ALA A 222 -29.44 -9.33 -9.84
N ARG A 223 -28.31 -9.57 -9.16
CA ARG A 223 -27.67 -10.90 -9.05
C ARG A 223 -27.38 -11.25 -7.59
N ARG A 224 -28.40 -11.72 -6.87
CA ARG A 224 -28.26 -12.04 -5.43
C ARG A 224 -27.10 -12.98 -5.09
N GLY A 225 -26.84 -13.99 -5.93
CA GLY A 225 -25.78 -14.98 -5.70
C GLY A 225 -24.35 -14.48 -5.88
N VAL A 226 -24.14 -13.23 -6.31
CA VAL A 226 -22.79 -12.64 -6.46
C VAL A 226 -22.60 -11.40 -5.58
N ARG A 227 -23.67 -10.96 -4.90
CA ARG A 227 -23.64 -9.77 -4.03
C ARG A 227 -22.67 -10.01 -2.87
N PRO A 228 -21.76 -9.07 -2.57
CA PRO A 228 -20.89 -9.23 -1.41
C PRO A 228 -21.73 -9.23 -0.12
N PRO A 229 -21.46 -10.15 0.83
CA PRO A 229 -22.15 -10.17 2.12
C PRO A 229 -21.74 -8.97 2.98
N SER A 230 -22.53 -8.70 4.01
CA SER A 230 -22.08 -7.79 5.08
C SER A 230 -20.99 -8.47 5.91
N LEU A 231 -19.88 -7.78 6.12
CA LEU A 231 -18.75 -8.22 6.91
C LEU A 231 -18.63 -7.39 8.18
N ARG A 232 -18.35 -8.05 9.30
CA ARG A 232 -17.91 -7.41 10.55
C ARG A 232 -16.43 -7.69 10.75
N ILE A 233 -15.64 -6.62 10.78
CA ILE A 233 -14.18 -6.67 10.90
C ILE A 233 -13.80 -5.83 12.12
N GLY A 234 -13.57 -6.50 13.24
CA GLY A 234 -13.43 -5.85 14.54
C GLY A 234 -14.67 -5.00 14.88
N LYS A 235 -14.46 -3.68 15.03
CA LYS A 235 -15.53 -2.70 15.29
C LYS A 235 -16.20 -2.15 14.03
N TYR A 236 -15.65 -2.43 12.86
CA TYR A 236 -16.15 -1.89 11.60
C TYR A 236 -17.13 -2.85 10.94
N ARG A 237 -18.08 -2.28 10.20
CA ARG A 237 -18.99 -3.01 9.32
C ARG A 237 -18.73 -2.58 7.89
N ARG A 238 -18.40 -3.52 7.02
CA ARG A 238 -18.39 -3.34 5.57
C ARG A 238 -19.60 -4.05 4.99
N GLY A 239 -20.23 -3.46 3.99
CA GLY A 239 -21.62 -3.76 3.66
C GLY A 239 -21.89 -3.80 2.17
N PRO A 240 -23.08 -4.26 1.79
CA PRO A 240 -23.39 -4.47 0.39
C PRO A 240 -23.38 -3.15 -0.37
N THR A 241 -23.00 -3.25 -1.64
CA THR A 241 -22.99 -2.14 -2.60
C THR A 241 -24.35 -1.46 -2.72
N GLU A 242 -24.35 -0.13 -2.80
CA GLU A 242 -25.50 0.69 -3.09
C GLU A 242 -25.79 0.68 -4.59
N THR A 243 -27.05 0.45 -4.96
CA THR A 243 -27.48 0.26 -6.35
C THR A 243 -27.07 1.40 -7.28
N GLY A 244 -27.03 2.65 -6.78
CA GLY A 244 -26.74 3.85 -7.58
C GLY A 244 -25.26 4.19 -7.75
N LEU A 245 -24.34 3.41 -7.15
CA LEU A 245 -22.91 3.73 -7.12
C LEU A 245 -22.09 2.81 -8.01
N GLU A 246 -20.91 3.30 -8.42
CA GLU A 246 -19.91 2.54 -9.15
C GLU A 246 -18.63 2.35 -8.33
N TYR A 247 -18.25 1.10 -8.15
CA TYR A 247 -17.12 0.70 -7.33
C TYR A 247 -15.92 0.41 -8.22
N PHE A 248 -14.73 0.83 -7.77
CA PHE A 248 -13.50 0.38 -8.39
C PHE A 248 -13.28 -1.10 -8.12
N ALA A 249 -12.77 -1.80 -9.11
CA ALA A 249 -12.30 -3.16 -8.97
C ALA A 249 -11.02 -3.38 -9.77
N ILE A 250 -10.22 -4.36 -9.35
CA ILE A 250 -9.02 -4.79 -10.06
C ILE A 250 -9.12 -6.28 -10.34
N VAL A 251 -8.70 -6.65 -11.56
CA VAL A 251 -8.59 -8.05 -11.98
C VAL A 251 -7.17 -8.52 -11.79
N TYR A 252 -7.00 -9.65 -11.11
CA TYR A 252 -5.71 -10.27 -10.86
C TYR A 252 -5.70 -11.74 -11.27
N GLU A 253 -4.52 -12.31 -11.40
CA GLU A 253 -4.39 -13.77 -11.48
C GLU A 253 -4.94 -14.43 -10.21
N TYR A 254 -5.45 -15.65 -10.39
CA TYR A 254 -5.79 -16.52 -9.28
C TYR A 254 -4.58 -17.37 -8.89
N ILE A 255 -4.08 -17.16 -7.67
CA ILE A 255 -3.06 -18.03 -7.09
C ILE A 255 -3.79 -19.23 -6.44
N GLU A 256 -3.58 -20.42 -6.99
CA GLU A 256 -4.09 -21.67 -6.41
C GLU A 256 -3.45 -21.90 -5.03
N PRO A 257 -4.24 -22.28 -4.01
CA PRO A 257 -3.70 -22.60 -2.70
C PRO A 257 -2.69 -23.74 -2.80
N GLN A 258 -1.52 -23.57 -2.20
CA GLN A 258 -0.56 -24.65 -2.03
C GLN A 258 -0.93 -25.49 -0.79
N GLN A 259 -0.44 -26.73 -0.76
CA GLN A 259 -0.65 -27.60 0.38
C GLN A 259 0.00 -26.97 1.63
N GLY A 260 -0.82 -26.62 2.62
CA GLY A 260 -0.36 -25.99 3.86
C GLY A 260 -0.59 -24.47 3.96
N ASP A 261 -1.06 -23.80 2.90
CA ASP A 261 -1.39 -22.35 2.97
C ASP A 261 -2.42 -22.03 4.07
N ASP A 262 -3.32 -22.97 4.37
CA ASP A 262 -4.33 -22.82 5.43
C ASP A 262 -3.79 -23.15 6.84
N ASP A 263 -2.63 -23.83 6.95
CA ASP A 263 -1.97 -24.11 8.23
C ASP A 263 -0.87 -23.07 8.48
N PRO A 264 -1.01 -22.17 9.47
CA PRO A 264 0.02 -21.15 9.75
C PRO A 264 1.38 -21.74 10.10
N LYS A 265 1.47 -23.04 10.44
CA LYS A 265 2.74 -23.75 10.69
C LYS A 265 3.45 -24.21 9.42
N CYS A 266 2.75 -24.24 8.29
CA CYS A 266 3.26 -24.70 7.00
C CYS A 266 3.44 -23.55 6.00
N VAL A 267 3.23 -22.30 6.42
CA VAL A 267 3.42 -21.14 5.57
C VAL A 267 4.90 -20.93 5.27
N ASP A 268 5.22 -20.69 4.00
CA ASP A 268 6.56 -20.36 3.52
C ASP A 268 6.98 -18.95 3.95
N LEU A 269 7.40 -18.82 5.21
CA LEU A 269 7.87 -17.55 5.77
C LEU A 269 9.17 -17.06 5.11
N GLU A 270 9.97 -17.96 4.55
CA GLU A 270 11.20 -17.62 3.85
C GLU A 270 10.90 -16.96 2.51
N GLY A 271 10.02 -17.56 1.70
CA GLY A 271 9.54 -16.97 0.45
C GLY A 271 8.79 -15.65 0.65
N ILE A 272 8.02 -15.53 1.74
CA ILE A 272 7.40 -14.25 2.14
C ILE A 272 8.48 -13.21 2.46
N GLN A 273 9.48 -13.56 3.27
CA GLN A 273 10.54 -12.60 3.63
C GLN A 273 11.35 -12.18 2.40
N ALA A 274 11.66 -13.09 1.48
CA ALA A 274 12.35 -12.76 0.23
C ALA A 274 11.54 -11.77 -0.62
N SER A 275 10.21 -11.94 -0.66
CA SER A 275 9.31 -11.01 -1.36
C SER A 275 9.21 -9.66 -0.65
N MET A 276 9.17 -9.64 0.69
CA MET A 276 9.22 -8.40 1.46
C MET A 276 10.52 -7.63 1.23
N ASP A 277 11.65 -8.34 1.28
CA ASP A 277 12.98 -7.77 1.06
C ASP A 277 13.09 -7.18 -0.33
N PHE A 278 12.64 -7.89 -1.37
CA PHE A 278 12.61 -7.34 -2.73
C PHE A 278 11.74 -6.08 -2.82
N LEU A 279 10.50 -6.12 -2.32
CA LEU A 279 9.58 -4.97 -2.37
C LEU A 279 10.18 -3.76 -1.65
N TRP A 280 10.81 -3.98 -0.51
CA TRP A 280 11.51 -2.93 0.23
C TRP A 280 12.72 -2.39 -0.52
N THR A 281 13.57 -3.26 -1.05
CA THR A 281 14.72 -2.87 -1.88
C THR A 281 14.30 -2.03 -3.08
N VAL A 282 13.19 -2.34 -3.77
CA VAL A 282 12.72 -1.52 -4.91
C VAL A 282 11.96 -0.25 -4.48
N GLY A 283 11.89 0.01 -3.17
CA GLY A 283 11.45 1.27 -2.57
C GLY A 283 10.06 1.23 -1.92
N PHE A 284 9.32 0.12 -1.95
CA PHE A 284 8.06 0.06 -1.22
C PHE A 284 8.30 0.01 0.29
N GLU A 285 7.46 0.67 1.07
CA GLU A 285 7.38 0.39 2.50
C GLU A 285 6.18 -0.51 2.80
N PHE A 286 6.29 -1.33 3.83
CA PHE A 286 5.15 -2.03 4.40
C PHE A 286 4.39 -1.10 5.34
N SER A 287 3.07 -1.05 5.15
CA SER A 287 2.20 -0.45 6.17
C SER A 287 2.15 -1.35 7.40
N ASP A 288 1.66 -0.84 8.55
CA ASP A 288 1.61 -1.59 9.81
C ASP A 288 0.60 -2.77 9.80
N THR A 289 0.19 -3.24 8.62
CA THR A 289 -0.67 -4.41 8.45
C THR A 289 0.16 -5.69 8.51
N ARG A 290 -0.01 -6.43 9.62
CA ARG A 290 0.69 -7.70 9.87
C ARG A 290 -0.18 -8.91 9.54
N ILE A 291 -0.81 -8.91 8.37
CA ILE A 291 -1.86 -9.88 8.02
C ILE A 291 -1.26 -11.01 7.19
N LEU A 292 -1.14 -12.20 7.78
CA LEU A 292 -0.63 -13.40 7.11
C LEU A 292 -1.52 -13.85 5.95
N ASP A 293 -2.84 -13.66 6.07
CA ASP A 293 -3.82 -14.11 5.08
C ASP A 293 -3.73 -13.33 3.74
N ASN A 294 -2.97 -12.23 3.72
CA ASN A 294 -2.66 -11.45 2.52
C ASN A 294 -1.48 -12.04 1.73
N TRP A 295 -0.95 -13.20 2.12
CA TRP A 295 0.13 -13.90 1.44
C TRP A 295 -0.32 -15.29 0.97
N LYS A 296 0.10 -15.69 -0.24
CA LYS A 296 -0.14 -17.03 -0.80
C LYS A 296 1.07 -17.52 -1.60
N GLY A 297 1.67 -18.64 -1.19
CA GLY A 297 2.87 -19.18 -1.83
C GLY A 297 3.98 -18.14 -2.01
N GLY A 298 4.25 -17.34 -0.97
CA GLY A 298 5.23 -16.24 -1.00
C GLY A 298 4.77 -14.95 -1.68
N VAL A 299 3.62 -14.94 -2.37
CA VAL A 299 3.12 -13.78 -3.12
C VAL A 299 2.16 -12.94 -2.28
N LEU A 300 2.40 -11.63 -2.21
CA LEU A 300 1.46 -10.66 -1.62
C LEU A 300 0.22 -10.53 -2.53
N ILE A 301 -0.96 -10.86 -2.02
CA ILE A 301 -2.22 -10.81 -2.77
C ILE A 301 -3.04 -9.55 -2.54
N ASP A 302 -2.73 -8.79 -1.47
CA ASP A 302 -3.32 -7.50 -1.15
C ASP A 302 -2.26 -6.40 -1.24
N LEU A 303 -2.26 -5.63 -2.32
CA LEU A 303 -1.24 -4.59 -2.53
C LEU A 303 -1.54 -3.31 -1.74
N SER A 304 -2.64 -3.23 -0.99
CA SER A 304 -2.88 -2.11 -0.06
C SER A 304 -1.98 -2.15 1.18
N ASP A 305 -1.33 -3.29 1.43
CA ASP A 305 -0.38 -3.51 2.54
C ASP A 305 0.98 -2.83 2.32
N ILE A 306 1.29 -2.43 1.08
CA ILE A 306 2.52 -1.72 0.73
C ILE A 306 2.22 -0.28 0.30
N VAL A 307 3.23 0.57 0.31
CA VAL A 307 3.15 1.96 -0.17
C VAL A 307 4.39 2.25 -0.98
N PHE A 308 4.22 2.62 -2.26
CA PHE A 308 5.35 3.10 -3.05
C PHE A 308 5.87 4.45 -2.52
N PRO A 309 7.15 4.82 -2.74
CA PRO A 309 7.81 5.95 -2.06
C PRO A 309 7.13 7.32 -2.20
N LEU A 310 6.31 7.52 -3.23
CA LEU A 310 5.63 8.78 -3.52
C LEU A 310 4.10 8.67 -3.31
N GLY A 311 3.66 7.59 -2.69
CA GLY A 311 2.26 7.27 -2.45
C GLY A 311 1.67 7.92 -1.21
N CYS A 312 0.34 7.89 -1.12
CA CYS A 312 -0.35 8.37 0.07
C CYS A 312 -0.16 7.40 1.25
N GLY A 313 0.29 7.95 2.38
CA GLY A 313 0.47 7.21 3.64
C GLY A 313 1.88 6.68 3.86
N THR A 314 2.88 7.22 3.15
CA THR A 314 4.30 6.97 3.42
C THR A 314 4.69 7.40 4.82
N SER A 315 5.38 6.54 5.56
CA SER A 315 5.90 6.81 6.89
C SER A 315 7.29 7.47 6.85
N SER A 316 7.71 8.07 7.96
CA SER A 316 9.10 8.53 8.10
C SER A 316 10.09 7.40 8.46
N ARG A 317 9.62 6.16 8.65
CA ARG A 317 10.43 5.04 9.14
C ARG A 317 10.79 4.01 8.06
N HIS A 318 10.22 4.12 6.85
CA HIS A 318 10.45 3.24 5.71
C HIS A 318 10.60 1.75 6.10
N ASP A 319 9.48 1.14 6.52
CA ASP A 319 9.47 -0.19 7.12
C ASP A 319 9.71 -1.30 6.07
N ARG A 320 10.68 -2.17 6.35
CA ARG A 320 11.05 -3.36 5.56
C ARG A 320 10.03 -4.50 5.66
N GLY A 321 9.23 -4.51 6.73
CA GLY A 321 8.38 -5.65 7.05
C GLY A 321 9.17 -6.83 7.62
N CYS A 322 8.45 -7.75 8.27
CA CYS A 322 9.04 -8.96 8.86
C CYS A 322 8.04 -10.10 8.82
N ALA A 323 8.35 -11.16 8.05
CA ALA A 323 7.46 -12.31 7.87
C ALA A 323 7.11 -12.99 9.20
N LYS A 324 8.06 -13.03 10.15
CA LYS A 324 7.85 -13.60 11.49
C LYS A 324 6.90 -12.78 12.37
N SER A 325 6.66 -11.51 12.02
CA SER A 325 5.73 -10.63 12.74
C SER A 325 4.29 -10.76 12.25
N LEU A 326 4.06 -11.44 11.12
CA LEU A 326 2.75 -11.65 10.55
C LEU A 326 1.88 -12.54 11.44
N GLN A 327 0.60 -12.22 11.48
CA GLN A 327 -0.41 -12.94 12.23
C GLN A 327 -1.60 -13.22 11.33
N LYS A 328 -2.26 -14.38 11.52
CA LYS A 328 -3.55 -14.61 10.86
C LYS A 328 -4.53 -13.50 11.22
N ALA A 329 -5.36 -13.09 10.26
CA ALA A 329 -6.38 -12.12 10.57
C ALA A 329 -7.27 -12.67 11.70
N GLY A 330 -7.66 -11.78 12.63
CA GLY A 330 -8.69 -12.12 13.60
C GLY A 330 -9.98 -12.57 12.89
N LYS A 331 -10.86 -13.30 13.59
CA LYS A 331 -12.09 -13.85 13.00
C LYS A 331 -12.90 -12.75 12.27
N ILE A 332 -13.03 -12.89 10.95
CA ILE A 332 -13.96 -12.11 10.14
C ILE A 332 -15.32 -12.80 10.22
N PHE A 333 -16.32 -12.11 10.76
CA PHE A 333 -17.68 -12.63 10.82
C PHE A 333 -18.49 -12.03 9.67
N GLY A 334 -18.88 -12.87 8.73
CA GLY A 334 -19.79 -12.53 7.65
C GLY A 334 -20.80 -13.66 7.50
N ASN A 335 -22.05 -13.32 7.26
CA ASN A 335 -23.06 -14.32 6.96
C ASN A 335 -23.01 -14.63 5.45
N PRO A 336 -22.56 -15.82 5.02
CA PRO A 336 -22.47 -16.14 3.59
C PRO A 336 -23.81 -16.58 2.99
N TYR A 337 -24.90 -16.61 3.76
CA TYR A 337 -26.21 -17.09 3.31
C TYR A 337 -26.91 -16.13 2.35
#